data_AF-A0A932L7L3-F1
#
_entry.id   AF-A0A932L7L3-F1
#
_cell.length_a   1.000
_cell.length_b   1.000
_cell.length_c   1.000
_cell.angle_alpha   90.00
_cell.angle_beta   90.00
_cell.angle_gamma   90.00
#
_symmetry.space_group_name_H-M   'P 1'
#
loop_
_entity.id
_entity.type
_entity.pdbx_description
1 polymer ?
#
loop_
_entity_poly.entity_id
_entity_poly.type
_entity_poly.pdbx_seq_one_letter_code
_entity_poly.pdbx_strand_id
1 'polypeptide(L)'
;IIATPPATHAEIVTACLEAGKPSIVEKPLCLDVGTAERLHRTAQHTHTPVLVDHTHLFSSAYRTLTRHLSRTADPIRVILSEGMALGPFRSHTPALWDWAVHDVALCLDLLGDVPRRVDALGGPPNPDGRPDAVSLFLEFAQEATAWIQAGRLGPMKRRSLSVLTEHHLYLLDDLSAETLTVAEIDFSARYRQGIPEAPQRRAIAVRRNQDLGSGQGQTGPGTQGAAQRHCLWLAVQPR
;
A
#
# COMPACT_ATOMS: atom_id res chain seq x y z
N ILE A 1 -18.51 -3.23 -11.55
CA ILE A 1 -17.04 -3.21 -11.74
C ILE A 1 -16.75 -2.18 -12.81
N ILE A 2 -15.84 -1.24 -12.54
CA ILE A 2 -15.46 -0.12 -13.39
C ILE A 2 -13.98 -0.31 -13.72
N ALA A 3 -13.68 -0.71 -14.95
CA ALA A 3 -12.32 -0.99 -15.43
C ALA A 3 -12.07 -0.25 -16.76
N THR A 4 -12.49 1.01 -16.79
CA THR A 4 -12.37 1.91 -17.94
C THR A 4 -11.07 2.73 -17.81
N PRO A 5 -10.71 3.61 -18.77
CA PRO A 5 -9.60 4.52 -18.57
C PRO A 5 -9.80 5.43 -17.32
N PRO A 6 -8.74 5.78 -16.56
CA PRO A 6 -8.86 6.53 -15.31
C PRO A 6 -9.62 7.87 -15.41
N ALA A 7 -9.55 8.52 -16.58
CA ALA A 7 -10.24 9.78 -16.83
C ALA A 7 -11.78 9.67 -16.75
N THR A 8 -12.35 8.49 -16.98
CA THR A 8 -13.82 8.27 -16.96
C THR A 8 -14.32 7.78 -15.61
N HIS A 9 -13.43 7.41 -14.69
CA HIS A 9 -13.83 6.79 -13.41
C HIS A 9 -14.74 7.69 -12.58
N ALA A 10 -14.40 8.97 -12.45
CA ALA A 10 -15.15 9.89 -11.58
C ALA A 10 -16.63 10.03 -11.96
N GLU A 11 -16.91 10.15 -13.26
CA GLU A 11 -18.28 10.25 -13.77
C GLU A 11 -19.06 8.95 -13.52
N ILE A 12 -18.47 7.80 -13.86
CA ILE A 12 -19.11 6.49 -13.70
C ILE A 12 -19.36 6.18 -12.21
N VAL A 13 -18.39 6.48 -11.34
CA VAL A 13 -18.52 6.28 -9.89
C VAL A 13 -19.63 7.19 -9.34
N THR A 14 -19.69 8.45 -9.76
CA THR A 14 -20.76 9.38 -9.33
C THR A 14 -22.13 8.83 -9.71
N ALA A 15 -22.31 8.38 -10.96
CA ALA A 15 -23.57 7.79 -11.41
C ALA A 15 -23.95 6.53 -10.61
N CYS A 16 -22.96 5.71 -10.23
CA CYS A 16 -23.18 4.54 -9.37
C CYS A 16 -23.64 4.94 -7.97
N LEU A 17 -22.98 5.95 -7.37
CA LEU A 17 -23.32 6.47 -6.05
C LEU A 17 -24.73 7.06 -6.01
N GLU A 18 -25.09 7.89 -6.99
CA GLU A 18 -26.43 8.50 -7.11
C GLU A 18 -27.53 7.46 -7.33
N ALA A 19 -27.20 6.36 -8.01
CA ALA A 19 -28.11 5.25 -8.22
C ALA A 19 -28.17 4.26 -7.04
N GLY A 20 -27.44 4.50 -5.94
CA GLY A 20 -27.39 3.58 -4.80
C GLY A 20 -26.69 2.25 -5.09
N LYS A 21 -25.83 2.19 -6.12
CA LYS A 21 -25.20 0.96 -6.61
C LYS A 21 -23.77 0.82 -6.10
N PRO A 22 -23.47 -0.19 -5.26
CA PRO A 22 -22.11 -0.54 -4.91
C PRO A 22 -21.23 -0.75 -6.14
N SER A 23 -19.99 -0.27 -6.10
CA SER A 23 -19.05 -0.44 -7.21
C SER A 23 -17.64 -0.80 -6.74
N ILE A 24 -16.95 -1.55 -7.60
CA ILE A 24 -15.51 -1.75 -7.54
C ILE A 24 -14.93 -0.99 -8.72
N VAL A 25 -13.88 -0.21 -8.51
CA VAL A 25 -13.22 0.61 -9.53
C VAL A 25 -11.73 0.33 -9.57
N GLU A 26 -11.20 0.16 -10.77
CA GLU A 26 -9.75 0.07 -10.98
C GLU A 26 -9.03 1.31 -10.46
N LYS A 27 -7.79 1.14 -10.04
CA LYS A 27 -6.96 2.27 -9.63
C LYS A 27 -6.54 3.12 -10.84
N PRO A 28 -6.28 4.42 -10.65
CA PRO A 28 -6.69 5.23 -9.49
C PRO A 28 -8.19 5.55 -9.53
N LEU A 29 -8.79 5.87 -8.39
CA LEU A 29 -10.20 6.29 -8.31
C LEU A 29 -10.52 7.48 -9.23
N CYS A 30 -9.63 8.46 -9.26
CA CYS A 30 -9.67 9.64 -10.12
C CYS A 30 -8.27 10.28 -10.16
N LEU A 31 -8.12 11.37 -10.92
CA LEU A 31 -6.82 11.98 -11.22
C LEU A 31 -6.50 13.24 -10.40
N ASP A 32 -7.44 13.71 -9.59
CA ASP A 32 -7.27 14.90 -8.73
C ASP A 32 -7.98 14.72 -7.38
N VAL A 33 -7.46 15.37 -6.33
CA VAL A 33 -7.95 15.24 -4.96
C VAL A 33 -9.32 15.87 -4.78
N GLY A 34 -9.59 17.00 -5.42
CA GLY A 34 -10.89 17.67 -5.27
C GLY A 34 -12.05 16.78 -5.75
N THR A 35 -11.87 16.10 -6.89
CA THR A 35 -12.80 15.08 -7.38
C THR A 35 -12.96 13.94 -6.39
N ALA A 36 -11.85 13.50 -5.84
CA ALA A 36 -11.83 12.38 -4.93
C ALA A 36 -12.55 12.69 -3.59
N GLU A 37 -12.36 13.90 -3.05
CA GLU A 37 -13.10 14.42 -1.90
C GLU A 37 -14.60 14.57 -2.18
N ARG A 38 -14.97 14.99 -3.40
CA ARG A 38 -16.38 15.02 -3.82
C ARG A 38 -16.97 13.62 -3.84
N LEU A 39 -16.30 12.66 -4.48
CA LEU A 39 -16.73 11.25 -4.50
C LEU A 39 -16.87 10.68 -3.09
N HIS A 40 -15.93 10.97 -2.19
CA HIS A 40 -16.00 10.56 -0.79
C HIS A 40 -17.25 11.10 -0.09
N ARG A 41 -17.51 12.42 -0.22
CA ARG A 41 -18.72 13.04 0.36
C ARG A 41 -20.00 12.46 -0.22
N THR A 42 -20.05 12.24 -1.53
CA THR A 42 -21.21 11.61 -2.17
C THR A 42 -21.43 10.19 -1.64
N ALA A 43 -20.37 9.39 -1.52
CA ALA A 43 -20.46 8.03 -0.97
C ALA A 43 -20.96 8.02 0.49
N GLN A 44 -20.52 8.98 1.30
CA GLN A 44 -21.03 9.16 2.66
C GLN A 44 -22.51 9.55 2.68
N HIS A 45 -22.92 10.45 1.79
CA HIS A 45 -24.29 10.94 1.71
C HIS A 45 -25.27 9.86 1.21
N THR A 46 -24.88 9.08 0.20
CA THR A 46 -25.74 8.03 -0.38
C THR A 46 -25.61 6.69 0.33
N HIS A 47 -24.74 6.57 1.33
CA HIS A 47 -24.40 5.32 2.02
C HIS A 47 -24.04 4.17 1.07
N THR A 48 -23.51 4.50 -0.12
CA THR A 48 -23.20 3.53 -1.16
C THR A 48 -21.71 3.24 -1.19
N PRO A 49 -21.28 1.98 -0.98
CA PRO A 49 -19.86 1.65 -0.91
C PRO A 49 -19.20 1.69 -2.29
N VAL A 50 -17.97 2.21 -2.32
CA VAL A 50 -17.06 2.19 -3.47
C VAL A 50 -15.75 1.58 -3.01
N LEU A 51 -15.31 0.53 -3.71
CA LEU A 51 -14.03 -0.13 -3.47
C LEU A 51 -13.06 0.21 -4.61
N VAL A 52 -11.92 0.80 -4.28
CA VAL A 52 -10.81 0.95 -5.22
C VAL A 52 -9.97 -0.33 -5.20
N ASP A 53 -9.66 -0.89 -6.38
CA ASP A 53 -8.92 -2.14 -6.52
C ASP A 53 -7.42 -1.97 -6.23
N HIS A 54 -7.10 -1.73 -4.97
CA HIS A 54 -5.74 -1.89 -4.45
C HIS A 54 -5.48 -3.36 -4.13
N THR A 55 -5.39 -4.20 -5.17
CA THR A 55 -5.30 -5.68 -5.08
C THR A 55 -4.29 -6.18 -4.02
N HIS A 56 -3.14 -5.47 -3.89
CA HIS A 56 -2.29 -5.30 -2.69
C HIS A 56 -2.85 -5.84 -1.37
N LEU A 57 -3.85 -5.11 -0.90
CA LEU A 57 -4.46 -5.22 0.42
C LEU A 57 -5.21 -6.55 0.61
N PHE A 58 -5.52 -7.24 -0.48
CA PHE A 58 -6.34 -8.45 -0.47
C PHE A 58 -5.52 -9.73 -0.66
N SER A 59 -4.21 -9.63 -0.87
CA SER A 59 -3.33 -10.79 -1.00
C SER A 59 -3.30 -11.63 0.28
N SER A 60 -3.22 -12.96 0.15
CA SER A 60 -3.21 -13.88 1.29
C SER A 60 -2.02 -13.65 2.21
N ALA A 61 -0.85 -13.34 1.65
CA ALA A 61 0.35 -13.00 2.40
C ALA A 61 0.15 -11.74 3.24
N TYR A 62 -0.37 -10.67 2.64
CA TYR A 62 -0.62 -9.41 3.36
C TYR A 62 -1.69 -9.57 4.45
N ARG A 63 -2.79 -10.24 4.14
CA ARG A 63 -3.84 -10.56 5.14
C ARG A 63 -3.35 -11.44 6.28
N THR A 64 -2.31 -12.23 6.06
CA THR A 64 -1.71 -13.05 7.12
C THR A 64 -0.81 -12.20 8.01
N LEU A 65 0.00 -11.31 7.41
CA LEU A 65 0.78 -10.32 8.12
C LEU A 65 -0.11 -9.44 9.02
N THR A 66 -1.18 -8.85 8.47
CA THR A 66 -2.04 -7.92 9.23
C THR A 66 -2.74 -8.63 10.39
N ARG A 67 -3.22 -9.88 10.19
CA ARG A 67 -3.77 -10.70 11.28
C ARG A 67 -2.75 -10.96 12.39
N HIS A 68 -1.49 -11.22 12.05
CA HIS A 68 -0.44 -11.45 13.04
C HIS A 68 -0.11 -10.17 13.83
N LEU A 69 0.03 -9.03 13.14
CA LEU A 69 0.23 -7.73 13.77
C LEU A 69 -0.92 -7.37 14.72
N SER A 70 -2.17 -7.55 14.30
CA SER A 70 -3.34 -7.25 15.14
C SER A 70 -3.40 -8.11 16.41
N ARG A 71 -2.91 -9.37 16.37
CA ARG A 71 -2.89 -10.26 17.54
C ARG A 71 -1.78 -9.93 18.53
N THR A 72 -0.65 -9.44 18.04
CA THR A 72 0.53 -9.12 18.85
C THR A 72 0.50 -7.70 19.39
N ALA A 73 -0.24 -6.80 18.74
CA ALA A 73 -0.21 -5.35 18.99
C ALA A 73 1.22 -4.79 18.95
N ASP A 74 2.07 -5.40 18.12
CA ASP A 74 3.48 -5.11 18.04
C ASP A 74 3.71 -3.83 17.21
N PRO A 75 4.25 -2.74 17.81
CA PRO A 75 4.30 -1.44 17.14
C PRO A 75 5.27 -1.46 15.96
N ILE A 76 4.77 -1.03 14.80
CA ILE A 76 5.55 -0.87 13.56
C ILE A 76 6.53 0.28 13.73
N ARG A 77 7.78 0.07 13.31
CA ARG A 77 8.84 1.07 13.30
C ARG A 77 9.25 1.51 11.90
N VAL A 78 9.48 0.54 11.01
CA VAL A 78 9.95 0.82 9.66
C VAL A 78 9.21 -0.07 8.66
N ILE A 79 8.77 0.54 7.57
CA ILE A 79 8.25 -0.16 6.40
C ILE A 79 9.20 0.13 5.22
N LEU A 80 9.63 -0.91 4.51
CA LEU A 80 10.37 -0.77 3.26
C LEU A 80 9.57 -1.45 2.16
N SER A 81 9.28 -0.74 1.07
CA SER A 81 8.56 -1.29 -0.08
C SER A 81 9.34 -1.06 -1.36
N GLU A 82 9.47 -2.10 -2.17
CA GLU A 82 10.12 -2.03 -3.49
C GLU A 82 9.19 -2.63 -4.55
N GLY A 83 8.65 -1.77 -5.40
CA GLY A 83 7.84 -2.15 -6.56
C GLY A 83 8.51 -1.64 -7.83
N MET A 84 9.43 -2.41 -8.41
CA MET A 84 10.17 -1.95 -9.58
C MET A 84 10.33 -3.03 -10.65
N ALA A 85 10.44 -2.60 -11.90
CA ALA A 85 10.92 -3.42 -13.01
C ALA A 85 11.60 -2.53 -14.06
N LEU A 86 12.26 -3.12 -15.04
CA LEU A 86 12.74 -2.39 -16.21
C LEU A 86 11.61 -2.36 -17.25
N GLY A 87 10.89 -1.25 -17.30
CA GLY A 87 9.69 -1.10 -18.14
C GLY A 87 8.46 -1.90 -17.66
N PRO A 88 7.41 -2.00 -18.50
CA PRO A 88 7.28 -1.31 -19.78
C PRO A 88 7.20 0.22 -19.60
N PHE A 89 7.91 0.97 -20.44
CA PHE A 89 7.85 2.44 -20.42
C PHE A 89 6.51 2.93 -20.97
N ARG A 90 5.91 3.92 -20.30
CA ARG A 90 4.60 4.48 -20.64
C ARG A 90 4.70 5.99 -20.67
N SER A 91 4.18 6.61 -21.73
CA SER A 91 4.14 8.06 -21.91
C SER A 91 3.11 8.73 -20.98
N HIS A 92 1.96 8.09 -20.77
CA HIS A 92 0.79 8.79 -20.24
C HIS A 92 0.48 8.57 -18.74
N THR A 93 1.21 7.70 -18.04
CA THR A 93 0.93 7.41 -16.61
C THR A 93 2.20 7.52 -15.75
N PRO A 94 2.29 8.52 -14.86
CA PRO A 94 3.44 8.69 -13.97
C PRO A 94 3.67 7.43 -13.11
N ALA A 95 4.93 7.12 -12.81
CA ALA A 95 5.27 5.96 -11.99
C ALA A 95 4.60 5.99 -10.61
N LEU A 96 4.43 7.19 -10.04
CA LEU A 96 3.69 7.39 -8.79
C LEU A 96 2.29 6.76 -8.85
N TRP A 97 1.49 7.11 -9.86
CA TRP A 97 0.09 6.68 -10.02
C TRP A 97 -0.07 5.23 -10.46
N ASP A 98 0.94 4.69 -11.14
CA ASP A 98 0.86 3.35 -11.68
C ASP A 98 1.44 2.28 -10.74
N TRP A 99 2.53 2.62 -10.05
CA TRP A 99 3.28 1.72 -9.17
C TRP A 99 3.09 2.08 -7.70
N ALA A 100 3.53 3.27 -7.30
CA ALA A 100 3.66 3.63 -5.89
C ALA A 100 2.33 3.70 -5.12
N VAL A 101 1.20 3.93 -5.81
CA VAL A 101 -0.13 3.97 -5.17
C VAL A 101 -0.46 2.70 -4.39
N HIS A 102 0.07 1.55 -4.82
CA HIS A 102 -0.13 0.30 -4.10
C HIS A 102 0.68 0.24 -2.81
N ASP A 103 1.96 0.62 -2.88
CA ASP A 103 2.86 0.65 -1.73
C ASP A 103 2.41 1.67 -0.67
N VAL A 104 1.96 2.83 -1.15
CA VAL A 104 1.35 3.87 -0.32
C VAL A 104 0.09 3.32 0.37
N ALA A 105 -0.79 2.64 -0.34
CA ALA A 105 -1.99 2.03 0.24
C ALA A 105 -1.66 1.05 1.37
N LEU A 106 -0.64 0.20 1.17
CA LEU A 106 -0.15 -0.74 2.18
C LEU A 106 0.34 -0.02 3.44
N CYS A 107 1.13 1.05 3.28
CA CYS A 107 1.65 1.81 4.43
C CYS A 107 0.51 2.46 5.24
N LEU A 108 -0.46 3.05 4.56
CA LEU A 108 -1.61 3.70 5.19
C LEU A 108 -2.52 2.69 5.90
N ASP A 109 -2.72 1.50 5.33
CA ASP A 109 -3.48 0.43 5.96
C ASP A 109 -2.77 -0.14 7.19
N LEU A 110 -1.46 -0.39 7.09
CA LEU A 110 -0.64 -0.92 8.19
C LEU A 110 -0.57 0.02 9.39
N LEU A 111 -0.44 1.33 9.13
CA LEU A 111 -0.27 2.33 10.19
C LEU A 111 -1.60 2.95 10.64
N GLY A 112 -2.67 2.76 9.87
CA GLY A 112 -4.02 3.22 10.21
C GLY A 112 -4.18 4.74 10.27
N ASP A 113 -3.22 5.51 9.73
CA ASP A 113 -3.18 6.98 9.80
C ASP A 113 -2.61 7.57 8.49
N VAL A 114 -2.63 8.89 8.36
CA VAL A 114 -1.89 9.63 7.32
C VAL A 114 -0.48 9.99 7.79
N PRO A 115 0.50 10.09 6.89
CA PRO A 115 1.82 10.57 7.26
C PRO A 115 1.78 12.06 7.59
N ARG A 116 2.56 12.45 8.61
CA ARG A 116 2.80 13.84 9.02
C ARG A 116 3.78 14.55 8.11
N ARG A 117 4.69 13.81 7.48
CA ARG A 117 5.67 14.32 6.54
C ARG A 117 5.84 13.37 5.37
N VAL A 118 6.04 13.97 4.19
CA VAL A 118 6.24 13.27 2.94
C VAL A 118 7.39 13.95 2.22
N ASP A 119 8.42 13.18 1.87
CA ASP A 119 9.46 13.62 0.95
C ASP A 119 9.43 12.71 -0.29
N ALA A 120 9.61 13.31 -1.46
CA ALA A 120 9.57 12.59 -2.73
C ALA A 120 10.73 13.00 -3.63
N LEU A 121 11.39 12.00 -4.22
CA LEU A 121 12.42 12.17 -5.22
C LEU A 121 12.02 11.44 -6.49
N GLY A 122 11.96 12.18 -7.60
CA GLY A 122 11.75 11.62 -8.93
C GLY A 122 13.08 11.18 -9.55
N GLY A 123 13.07 10.01 -10.19
CA GLY A 123 14.14 9.60 -11.08
C GLY A 123 14.15 10.38 -12.40
N PRO A 124 14.97 9.97 -13.37
CA PRO A 124 15.02 10.57 -14.70
C PRO A 124 13.63 10.71 -15.32
N PRO A 125 13.33 11.84 -15.99
CA PRO A 125 12.07 12.04 -16.65
C PRO A 125 11.95 11.14 -17.89
N ASN A 126 10.73 10.67 -18.13
CA ASN A 126 10.29 10.05 -19.37
C ASN A 126 10.16 11.12 -20.48
N PRO A 127 9.86 10.74 -21.74
CA PRO A 127 9.70 11.70 -22.85
C PRO A 127 8.65 12.79 -22.62
N ASP A 128 7.66 12.56 -21.74
CA ASP A 128 6.63 13.54 -21.35
C ASP A 128 7.05 14.42 -20.16
N GLY A 129 8.32 14.36 -19.76
CA GLY A 129 8.89 15.17 -18.67
C GLY A 129 8.53 14.70 -17.26
N ARG A 130 7.98 13.48 -17.10
CA ARG A 130 7.53 12.94 -15.81
C ARG A 130 8.44 11.81 -15.32
N PRO A 131 8.70 11.67 -14.01
CA PRO A 131 9.59 10.63 -13.52
C PRO A 131 9.01 9.22 -13.75
N ASP A 132 9.83 8.33 -14.29
CA ASP A 132 9.50 6.91 -14.48
C ASP A 132 9.89 6.03 -13.29
N ALA A 133 10.52 6.62 -12.27
CA ALA A 133 10.72 6.02 -10.96
C ALA A 133 10.58 7.09 -9.87
N VAL A 134 10.13 6.70 -8.69
CA VAL A 134 9.97 7.57 -7.54
C VAL A 134 10.51 6.89 -6.29
N SER A 135 11.14 7.67 -5.42
CA SER A 135 11.45 7.29 -4.05
C SER A 135 10.65 8.18 -3.12
N LEU A 136 9.93 7.57 -2.18
CA LEU A 136 9.12 8.28 -1.19
C LEU A 136 9.62 7.96 0.21
N PHE A 137 9.67 8.97 1.06
CA PHE A 137 9.79 8.84 2.50
C PHE A 137 8.51 9.36 3.13
N LEU A 138 7.91 8.56 4.01
CA LEU A 138 6.70 8.89 4.75
C LEU A 138 7.01 8.78 6.24
N GLU A 139 6.70 9.82 7.00
CA GLU A 139 6.83 9.84 8.46
C GLU A 139 5.44 9.88 9.10
N PHE A 140 5.18 8.98 10.04
CA PHE A 140 3.88 8.84 10.71
C PHE A 140 3.99 9.21 12.20
N ALA A 141 2.88 9.11 12.92
CA ALA A 141 2.88 9.19 14.36
C ALA A 141 3.79 8.13 15.00
N GLN A 142 4.27 8.39 16.22
CA GLN A 142 5.09 7.46 17.01
C GLN A 142 6.40 7.05 16.31
N GLU A 143 6.94 7.95 15.47
CA GLU A 143 8.22 7.79 14.76
C GLU A 143 8.26 6.59 13.79
N ALA A 144 7.11 6.04 13.41
CA ALA A 144 7.04 5.05 12.35
C ALA A 144 7.36 5.69 11.00
N THR A 145 8.20 5.04 10.20
CA THR A 145 8.62 5.53 8.88
C THR A 145 8.36 4.51 7.79
N ALA A 146 8.11 4.99 6.57
CA ALA A 146 8.04 4.15 5.39
C ALA A 146 8.93 4.69 4.27
N TRP A 147 9.69 3.79 3.65
CA TRP A 147 10.51 4.07 2.47
C TRP A 147 9.98 3.26 1.30
N ILE A 148 9.62 3.94 0.21
CA ILE A 148 9.02 3.31 -0.96
C ILE A 148 9.90 3.61 -2.17
N GLN A 149 10.30 2.57 -2.89
CA GLN A 149 10.93 2.69 -4.21
C GLN A 149 10.01 2.07 -5.25
N ALA A 150 9.56 2.87 -6.21
CA ALA A 150 8.56 2.43 -7.16
C ALA A 150 8.85 2.91 -8.58
N GLY A 151 8.68 2.04 -9.59
CA GLY A 151 8.64 2.44 -10.99
C GLY A 151 9.33 1.51 -11.99
N ARG A 152 9.68 2.09 -13.15
CA ARG A 152 10.05 1.39 -14.39
C ARG A 152 11.54 1.42 -14.69
N LEU A 153 12.34 1.95 -13.77
CA LEU A 153 13.80 2.03 -13.87
C LEU A 153 14.50 1.05 -12.91
N GLY A 154 13.80 -0.03 -12.51
CA GLY A 154 14.39 -1.08 -11.68
C GLY A 154 15.29 -1.99 -12.51
N PRO A 155 16.56 -2.20 -12.14
CA PRO A 155 17.46 -3.08 -12.90
C PRO A 155 16.99 -4.55 -12.92
N MET A 156 16.21 -4.94 -11.91
CA MET A 156 15.54 -6.23 -11.83
C MET A 156 14.10 -6.03 -11.42
N LYS A 157 13.23 -6.95 -11.82
CA LYS A 157 11.87 -7.02 -11.25
C LYS A 157 11.98 -7.30 -9.75
N ARG A 158 11.38 -6.43 -8.96
CA ARG A 158 11.28 -6.50 -7.49
C ARG A 158 9.85 -6.19 -7.08
N ARG A 159 9.38 -6.95 -6.10
CA ARG A 159 8.08 -6.77 -5.47
C ARG A 159 8.14 -7.30 -4.06
N SER A 160 8.55 -6.44 -3.15
CA SER A 160 8.80 -6.79 -1.75
C SER A 160 8.22 -5.75 -0.81
N LEU A 161 7.78 -6.20 0.35
CA LEU A 161 7.37 -5.37 1.48
C LEU A 161 8.03 -5.94 2.73
N SER A 162 8.84 -5.14 3.41
CA SER A 162 9.42 -5.46 4.71
C SER A 162 8.76 -4.60 5.77
N VAL A 163 8.29 -5.22 6.86
CA VAL A 163 7.73 -4.53 8.01
C VAL A 163 8.55 -4.90 9.23
N LEU A 164 9.22 -3.91 9.80
CA LEU A 164 9.99 -4.01 11.02
C LEU A 164 9.15 -3.47 12.18
N THR A 165 8.94 -4.28 13.20
CA THR A 165 8.25 -3.91 14.45
C THR A 165 9.24 -3.91 15.62
N GLU A 166 8.74 -3.77 16.84
CA GLU A 166 9.57 -3.96 18.03
C GLU A 166 10.08 -5.40 18.15
N HIS A 167 9.22 -6.40 17.90
CA HIS A 167 9.53 -7.79 18.19
C HIS A 167 9.59 -8.72 16.96
N HIS A 168 9.27 -8.21 15.77
CA HIS A 168 9.22 -9.02 14.55
C HIS A 168 9.76 -8.30 13.31
N LEU A 169 10.23 -9.10 12.36
CA LEU A 169 10.49 -8.70 10.99
C LEU A 169 9.61 -9.55 10.07
N TYR A 170 8.77 -8.90 9.29
CA TYR A 170 7.95 -9.53 8.25
C TYR A 170 8.54 -9.19 6.90
N LEU A 171 8.72 -10.20 6.05
CA LEU A 171 9.20 -10.05 4.69
C LEU A 171 8.17 -10.67 3.74
N LEU A 172 7.48 -9.84 2.98
CA LEU A 172 6.72 -10.27 1.82
C LEU A 172 7.59 -10.15 0.58
N ASP A 173 7.61 -11.22 -0.22
CA ASP A 173 8.24 -11.25 -1.53
C ASP A 173 7.31 -11.99 -2.50
N ASP A 174 6.64 -11.23 -3.36
CA ASP A 174 5.68 -11.76 -4.33
C ASP A 174 6.36 -12.58 -5.44
N LEU A 175 7.69 -12.50 -5.57
CA LEU A 175 8.48 -13.29 -6.52
C LEU A 175 9.01 -14.58 -5.88
N SER A 176 9.11 -14.64 -4.55
CA SER A 176 9.50 -15.83 -3.80
C SER A 176 8.41 -16.92 -3.81
N ALA A 177 8.85 -18.18 -3.61
CA ALA A 177 7.95 -19.32 -3.34
C ALA A 177 7.33 -19.21 -1.93
N GLU A 178 8.09 -18.67 -0.99
CA GLU A 178 7.67 -18.34 0.37
C GLU A 178 7.29 -16.87 0.38
N THR A 179 6.00 -16.59 0.16
CA THR A 179 5.50 -15.22 -0.06
C THR A 179 5.49 -14.37 1.20
N LEU A 180 5.51 -14.99 2.39
CA LEU A 180 5.68 -14.31 3.68
C LEU A 180 6.68 -15.10 4.51
N THR A 181 7.68 -14.41 5.03
CA THR A 181 8.60 -14.87 6.07
C THR A 181 8.43 -13.99 7.30
N VAL A 182 8.42 -14.60 8.48
CA VAL A 182 8.42 -13.90 9.77
C VAL A 182 9.70 -14.27 10.52
N ALA A 183 10.31 -13.32 11.21
CA ALA A 183 11.42 -13.56 12.12
C ALA A 183 11.17 -12.80 13.42
N GLU A 184 11.47 -13.43 14.56
CA GLU A 184 11.44 -12.78 15.87
C GLU A 184 12.72 -11.92 16.04
N ILE A 185 12.56 -10.73 16.59
CA ILE A 185 13.64 -9.78 16.90
C ILE A 185 13.37 -9.09 18.24
N ASP A 186 14.34 -8.29 18.69
CA ASP A 186 14.16 -7.27 19.72
C ASP A 186 14.83 -5.99 19.22
N PHE A 187 14.04 -5.11 18.61
CA PHE A 187 14.55 -3.92 17.94
C PHE A 187 15.23 -2.98 18.93
N SER A 188 14.58 -2.63 20.04
CA SER A 188 15.13 -1.65 20.98
C SER A 188 16.37 -2.15 21.71
N ALA A 189 16.46 -3.44 22.06
CA ALA A 189 17.67 -3.99 22.66
C ALA A 189 18.82 -3.96 21.64
N ARG A 190 18.57 -4.39 20.40
CA ARG A 190 19.60 -4.46 19.36
C ARG A 190 20.08 -3.07 18.93
N TYR A 191 19.17 -2.11 18.74
CA TYR A 191 19.51 -0.75 18.36
C TYR A 191 20.35 -0.05 19.42
N ARG A 192 20.01 -0.23 20.71
CA ARG A 192 20.76 0.38 21.82
C ARG A 192 22.10 -0.29 22.10
N GLN A 193 22.22 -1.60 21.88
CA GLN A 193 23.43 -2.37 22.18
C GLN A 193 24.39 -2.47 20.99
N GLY A 194 24.01 -1.99 19.81
CA GLY A 194 24.86 -2.05 18.60
C GLY A 194 25.16 -3.48 18.14
N ILE A 195 24.31 -4.45 18.45
CA ILE A 195 24.56 -5.87 18.16
C ILE A 195 24.42 -6.15 16.65
N PRO A 196 25.48 -6.65 15.97
CA PRO A 196 25.49 -6.82 14.51
C PRO A 196 24.86 -8.14 14.02
N GLU A 197 24.51 -9.09 14.89
CA GLU A 197 24.14 -10.45 14.48
C GLU A 197 22.75 -10.55 13.83
N ALA A 198 22.64 -11.11 12.62
CA ALA A 198 21.38 -11.25 11.89
C ALA A 198 20.25 -11.93 12.72
N PRO A 199 18.98 -11.52 12.57
CA PRO A 199 17.85 -12.15 13.26
C PRO A 199 17.84 -13.68 13.13
N GLN A 200 17.52 -14.39 14.21
CA GLN A 200 17.20 -15.81 14.10
C GLN A 200 15.88 -15.95 13.33
N ARG A 201 15.96 -16.47 12.10
CA ARG A 201 14.80 -16.65 11.24
C ARG A 201 13.95 -17.80 11.76
N ARG A 202 12.74 -17.50 12.23
CA ARG A 202 11.72 -18.51 12.52
C ARG A 202 10.64 -18.44 11.46
N ALA A 203 10.94 -18.98 10.28
CA ALA A 203 10.09 -18.84 9.11
C ALA A 203 8.71 -19.48 9.32
N ILE A 204 7.69 -18.65 9.53
CA ILE A 204 6.30 -19.03 9.22
C ILE A 204 6.13 -18.82 7.72
N ALA A 205 6.52 -19.82 6.92
CA ALA A 205 6.41 -19.74 5.48
C ALA A 205 4.95 -19.90 5.05
N VAL A 206 4.32 -18.80 4.60
CA VAL A 206 3.05 -18.90 3.86
C VAL A 206 3.39 -19.12 2.40
N ARG A 207 3.04 -20.31 1.89
CA ARG A 207 3.25 -20.66 0.48
C ARG A 207 2.19 -20.01 -0.39
N ARG A 208 2.59 -19.63 -1.61
CA ARG A 208 1.68 -19.18 -2.66
C ARG A 208 0.55 -20.22 -2.82
N ASN A 209 -0.70 -19.80 -2.63
CA ASN A 209 -1.94 -20.61 -2.70
C ASN A 209 -2.30 -21.55 -1.52
N GLN A 210 -1.77 -21.35 -0.31
CA GLN A 210 -2.38 -21.96 0.88
C GLN A 210 -3.31 -20.97 1.59
N ASP A 211 -4.61 -21.13 1.38
CA ASP A 211 -5.63 -20.58 2.26
C ASP A 211 -5.53 -21.27 3.62
N LEU A 212 -5.07 -20.54 4.64
CA LEU A 212 -5.22 -20.97 6.02
C LEU A 212 -6.69 -20.83 6.41
N GLY A 213 -7.47 -21.85 6.10
CA GLY A 213 -8.74 -22.21 6.74
C GLY A 213 -9.87 -21.18 6.64
N SER A 214 -10.99 -21.63 6.10
CA SER A 214 -12.30 -20.99 6.21
C SER A 214 -12.68 -20.74 7.68
N GLY A 215 -12.28 -19.59 8.22
CA GLY A 215 -12.88 -18.98 9.39
C GLY A 215 -13.75 -17.83 8.92
N GLN A 216 -15.07 -17.98 9.00
CA GLN A 216 -16.00 -16.86 8.86
C GLN A 216 -15.75 -15.86 10.01
N GLY A 217 -14.80 -14.96 9.80
CA GLY A 217 -14.62 -13.77 10.63
C GLY A 217 -15.36 -12.62 9.97
N GLN A 218 -16.49 -12.22 10.53
CA GLN A 218 -17.13 -10.95 10.21
C GLN A 218 -16.12 -9.83 10.49
N THR A 219 -15.52 -9.27 9.44
CA THR A 219 -14.76 -8.03 9.54
C THR A 219 -15.75 -6.88 9.59
N GLY A 220 -15.88 -6.24 10.76
CA GLY A 220 -16.70 -5.05 10.92
C GLY A 220 -16.21 -3.89 10.04
N PRO A 221 -17.07 -2.92 9.72
CA PRO A 221 -16.83 -1.85 8.73
C PRO A 221 -15.77 -0.80 9.12
N GLY A 222 -15.03 -0.98 10.23
CA GLY A 222 -14.20 0.06 10.83
C GLY A 222 -12.80 0.25 10.21
N THR A 223 -12.18 -0.78 9.65
CA THR A 223 -10.77 -0.73 9.19
C THR A 223 -10.62 -0.53 7.68
N GLN A 224 -11.62 -0.90 6.87
CA GLN A 224 -11.60 -0.68 5.41
C GLN A 224 -11.62 0.81 5.02
N GLY A 225 -12.07 1.68 5.93
CA GLY A 225 -12.19 3.11 5.68
C GLY A 225 -10.86 3.88 5.64
N ALA A 226 -9.84 3.48 6.40
CA ALA A 226 -8.60 4.26 6.52
C ALA A 226 -7.73 4.19 5.25
N ALA A 227 -7.52 2.98 4.71
CA ALA A 227 -6.76 2.78 3.47
C ALA A 227 -7.41 3.46 2.26
N GLN A 228 -8.76 3.41 2.17
CA GLN A 228 -9.52 4.06 1.09
C GLN A 228 -9.56 5.58 1.21
N ARG A 229 -9.58 6.14 2.44
CA ARG A 229 -9.52 7.59 2.68
C ARG A 229 -8.17 8.19 2.30
N HIS A 230 -7.09 7.44 2.48
CA HIS A 230 -5.73 8.01 2.43
C HIS A 230 -5.01 7.83 1.09
N CYS A 231 -5.38 6.87 0.25
CA CYS A 231 -4.80 6.72 -1.10
C CYS A 231 -5.04 7.96 -2.00
N LEU A 232 -6.06 8.74 -1.66
CA LEU A 232 -6.33 10.07 -2.23
C LEU A 232 -5.27 11.11 -1.87
N TRP A 233 -4.82 11.11 -0.62
CA TRP A 233 -4.16 12.26 0.00
C TRP A 233 -2.71 12.44 -0.44
N LEU A 234 -2.02 11.36 -0.82
CA LEU A 234 -0.59 11.40 -1.13
C LEU A 234 -0.24 11.75 -2.57
N ALA A 235 -1.22 11.78 -3.47
CA ALA A 235 -0.94 11.93 -4.89
C ALA A 235 -1.16 13.36 -5.42
N VAL A 236 -1.58 14.30 -4.56
CA VAL A 236 -1.92 15.68 -4.94
C VAL A 236 -1.50 16.69 -3.88
N GLN A 237 -0.32 16.54 -3.29
CA GLN A 237 0.29 17.70 -2.64
C GLN A 237 0.63 18.72 -3.75
N PRO A 238 0.05 19.93 -3.74
CA PRO A 238 0.55 21.00 -4.57
C PRO A 238 1.99 21.33 -4.15
N ARG A 239 2.81 21.70 -5.13
CA ARG A 239 4.17 22.21 -4.92
C ARG A 239 4.22 23.33 -3.89
#